data_AF-A0A4Z1A7Y7-F1
#
_entry.id   AF-A0A4Z1A7Y7-F1
#
_cell.length_a   1.000
_cell.length_b   1.000
_cell.length_c   1.000
_cell.angle_alpha   90.00
_cell.angle_beta   90.00
_cell.angle_gamma   90.00
#
_symmetry.space_group_name_H-M   'P 1'
#
loop_
_entity.id
_entity.type
_entity.pdbx_description
1 polymer ?
#
loop_
_entity_poly.entity_id
_entity_poly.type
_entity_poly.pdbx_seq_one_letter_code
_entity_poly.pdbx_strand_id
1 'polypeptide(L)'
;MKKMFWGFVFFSFFSSLFAVSVGEVPTSWKEIRSKYNWKTNPIFPESESVDLFESVLYTDGKLFFQTRDVTKQSSILVWDLELGESKNFPWEGGKVTGWTECSSKILIQTTKTLWDLDSKTFAVKRKLPWPNNGKSWQDIVCLENKIYRLVGDQLEVYGLESGELESKISVPFSSVQRITKHGEKDILFLSSYWGNTIQVFSPKDPTNKREWKFPVNHRALFKLIALSENHLLIFDPITKIYGEWMVFENSILPLASPVEVADGSRAYRFSPIQNKIEYQFQLTALTEVPETKYQFVLPKQNTSSQNLKSEKLNPSSLEEIDSAGNRSLVLTIPPLKAGDTKDIKVYEAILTRYKIHWNLDPNLTLAKNLKSDGFQSYLLDDWFLKMDEEVVVKKRNFLFQENTNVKQILAKTQVYVSSIPYKSGSFESAPKVIEKNNGGCTEHSYVTMALLRGMGIPSRLVWNYLPTESSKEITFNHKFVEVWVEGLGWIPMEPLAPPRSKPGVTHARHVVFAGLPGTSHPKIAGGDRLVQLSKDQLGLAKKIKFKLVVVKNDTTTEEWEGMEERVVPQKSNRALNSGEDIVVP
;
A
#
# COMPACT_ATOMS: atom_id res chain seq x y z
N MET A 1 -43.25 29.01 46.97
CA MET A 1 -42.13 29.45 46.09
C MET A 1 -40.92 28.56 46.34
N LYS A 2 -40.70 27.57 45.46
CA LYS A 2 -39.48 26.75 45.42
C LYS A 2 -38.82 27.02 44.07
N LYS A 3 -37.59 27.53 44.04
CA LYS A 3 -36.77 27.60 42.84
C LYS A 3 -35.61 26.61 42.99
N MET A 4 -35.63 25.61 42.11
CA MET A 4 -34.65 24.55 41.96
C MET A 4 -33.59 25.08 41.00
N PHE A 5 -32.33 25.17 41.44
CA PHE A 5 -31.21 25.53 40.58
C PHE A 5 -30.64 24.25 39.94
N TRP A 6 -30.73 24.16 38.62
CA TRP A 6 -30.06 23.12 37.83
C TRP A 6 -28.60 23.54 37.61
N GLY A 7 -27.66 22.75 38.12
CA GLY A 7 -26.25 22.87 37.79
C GLY A 7 -26.00 22.23 36.42
N PHE A 8 -25.58 23.03 35.45
CA PHE A 8 -25.04 22.54 34.18
C PHE A 8 -23.64 21.99 34.42
N VAL A 9 -23.49 20.66 34.31
CA VAL A 9 -22.19 20.00 34.22
C VAL A 9 -21.65 20.22 32.81
N PHE A 10 -20.63 21.08 32.69
CA PHE A 10 -19.85 21.22 31.46
C PHE A 10 -18.98 19.96 31.29
N PHE A 11 -19.35 19.08 30.37
CA PHE A 11 -18.44 18.05 29.88
C PHE A 11 -17.36 18.73 29.05
N SER A 12 -16.23 19.05 29.68
CA SER A 12 -15.01 19.43 28.98
C SER A 12 -14.46 18.19 28.26
N PHE A 13 -14.79 18.06 26.97
CA PHE A 13 -14.02 17.25 26.03
C PHE A 13 -12.59 17.80 26.02
N PHE A 14 -11.66 17.12 26.71
CA PHE A 14 -10.23 17.32 26.49
C PHE A 14 -9.90 16.76 25.10
N SER A 15 -9.96 17.61 24.09
CA SER A 15 -9.22 17.39 22.86
C SER A 15 -7.74 17.49 23.23
N SER A 16 -7.04 16.35 23.18
CA SER A 16 -5.57 16.31 23.24
C SER A 16 -5.03 17.09 22.04
N LEU A 17 -4.74 18.38 22.26
CA LEU A 17 -3.95 19.21 21.35
C LEU A 17 -2.53 18.62 21.34
N PHE A 18 -2.28 17.68 20.43
CA PHE A 18 -0.95 17.21 20.13
C PHE A 18 -0.14 18.42 19.64
N ALA A 19 0.94 18.75 20.35
CA ALA A 19 1.94 19.66 19.83
C ALA A 19 2.48 19.04 18.53
N VAL A 20 2.17 19.67 17.39
CA VAL A 20 2.75 19.28 16.11
C VAL A 20 4.24 19.56 16.22
N SER A 21 5.03 18.50 16.34
CA SER A 21 6.48 18.59 16.39
C SER A 21 6.98 19.18 15.06
N VAL A 22 8.06 19.95 15.11
CA VAL A 22 8.63 20.58 13.92
C VAL A 22 8.98 19.47 12.91
N GLY A 23 8.29 19.47 11.78
CA GLY A 23 8.53 18.52 10.69
C GLY A 23 7.72 17.23 10.72
N GLU A 24 6.77 16.99 11.62
CA GLU A 24 5.78 15.91 11.39
C GLU A 24 4.53 16.48 10.72
N VAL A 25 4.27 16.07 9.47
CA VAL A 25 2.99 16.37 8.80
C VAL A 25 1.99 15.30 9.23
N PRO A 26 0.95 15.65 10.00
CA PRO A 26 -0.10 14.70 10.31
C PRO A 26 -0.68 14.16 9.00
N THR A 27 -0.75 12.84 8.90
CA THR A 27 -1.35 12.16 7.73
C THR A 27 -2.62 11.48 8.19
N SER A 28 -3.74 11.88 7.59
CA SER A 28 -5.02 11.21 7.86
C SER A 28 -5.17 10.04 6.90
N TRP A 29 -5.57 8.89 7.41
CA TRP A 29 -5.71 7.67 6.63
C TRP A 29 -7.18 7.28 6.52
N LYS A 30 -7.64 7.07 5.29
CA LYS A 30 -8.97 6.56 5.00
C LYS A 30 -8.87 5.12 4.55
N GLU A 31 -9.53 4.22 5.26
CA GLU A 31 -9.62 2.83 4.85
C GLU A 31 -10.54 2.67 3.63
N ILE A 32 -10.10 1.88 2.68
CA ILE A 32 -10.78 1.46 1.47
C ILE A 32 -10.85 -0.07 1.49
N ARG A 33 -12.06 -0.60 1.28
CA ARG A 33 -12.33 -2.03 1.20
C ARG A 33 -13.01 -2.38 -0.11
N SER A 34 -12.95 -3.67 -0.44
CA SER A 34 -13.80 -4.28 -1.46
C SER A 34 -15.27 -3.96 -1.17
N LYS A 35 -16.02 -3.60 -2.20
CA LYS A 35 -17.46 -3.27 -2.09
C LYS A 35 -18.26 -4.48 -1.62
N TYR A 36 -17.91 -5.68 -2.10
CA TYR A 36 -18.68 -6.91 -1.86
C TYR A 36 -18.16 -7.74 -0.68
N ASN A 37 -16.99 -7.39 -0.13
CA ASN A 37 -16.41 -7.99 1.09
C ASN A 37 -16.55 -9.53 1.15
N TRP A 38 -15.94 -10.20 0.17
CA TRP A 38 -16.04 -11.64 -0.12
C TRP A 38 -15.71 -12.57 1.07
N LYS A 39 -16.64 -12.74 2.01
CA LYS A 39 -16.47 -13.56 3.23
C LYS A 39 -16.10 -15.01 2.94
N THR A 40 -16.54 -15.54 1.81
CA THR A 40 -16.18 -16.86 1.28
C THR A 40 -15.78 -16.74 -0.19
N ASN A 41 -15.08 -17.75 -0.73
CA ASN A 41 -14.81 -17.77 -2.17
C ASN A 41 -16.11 -18.06 -2.92
N PRO A 42 -16.39 -17.34 -4.02
CA PRO A 42 -17.52 -17.67 -4.89
C PRO A 42 -17.45 -19.12 -5.36
N ILE A 43 -18.57 -19.83 -5.26
CA ILE A 43 -18.70 -21.22 -5.72
C ILE A 43 -19.48 -21.19 -7.03
N PHE A 44 -18.76 -21.12 -8.15
CA PHE A 44 -19.38 -21.24 -9.47
C PHE A 44 -19.94 -22.66 -9.66
N PRO A 45 -21.14 -22.86 -10.24
CA PRO A 45 -21.74 -24.18 -10.37
C PRO A 45 -20.86 -25.14 -11.17
N GLU A 46 -20.55 -26.32 -10.63
CA GLU A 46 -19.68 -27.31 -11.30
C GLU A 46 -20.32 -27.93 -12.55
N SER A 47 -21.65 -27.89 -12.65
CA SER A 47 -22.40 -28.34 -13.83
C SER A 47 -22.32 -27.37 -15.01
N GLU A 48 -21.79 -26.17 -14.79
CA GLU A 48 -21.72 -25.08 -15.76
C GLU A 48 -20.26 -24.79 -16.14
N SER A 49 -20.04 -24.47 -17.40
CA SER A 49 -18.72 -24.07 -17.91
C SER A 49 -18.79 -22.76 -18.69
N VAL A 50 -17.73 -21.95 -18.63
CA VAL A 50 -17.60 -20.69 -19.38
C VAL A 50 -16.45 -20.77 -20.37
N ASP A 51 -16.53 -20.03 -21.47
CA ASP A 51 -15.42 -19.88 -22.41
C ASP A 51 -14.44 -18.79 -21.96
N LEU A 52 -13.16 -18.93 -22.33
CA LEU A 52 -12.10 -17.99 -21.97
C LEU A 52 -12.33 -16.59 -22.57
N PHE A 53 -12.73 -16.51 -23.84
CA PHE A 53 -12.80 -15.24 -24.56
C PHE A 53 -14.14 -14.52 -24.43
N GLU A 54 -15.17 -15.19 -23.93
CA GLU A 54 -16.45 -14.55 -23.66
C GLU A 54 -16.30 -13.56 -22.49
N SER A 55 -16.84 -12.35 -22.61
CA SER A 55 -16.73 -11.34 -21.55
C SER A 55 -17.71 -11.63 -20.41
N VAL A 56 -17.67 -10.80 -19.36
CA VAL A 56 -18.66 -10.80 -18.28
C VAL A 56 -19.41 -9.48 -18.37
N LEU A 57 -20.74 -9.53 -18.37
CA LEU A 57 -21.55 -8.31 -18.26
C LEU A 57 -21.73 -7.99 -16.79
N TYR A 58 -21.54 -6.73 -16.42
CA TYR A 58 -21.88 -6.23 -15.10
C TYR A 58 -22.94 -5.15 -15.18
N THR A 59 -23.97 -5.29 -14.35
CA THR A 59 -24.99 -4.27 -14.15
C THR A 59 -25.66 -4.47 -12.81
N ASP A 60 -25.80 -3.38 -12.04
CA ASP A 60 -26.56 -3.36 -10.78
C ASP A 60 -26.23 -4.52 -9.81
N GLY A 61 -24.93 -4.70 -9.52
CA GLY A 61 -24.46 -5.74 -8.60
C GLY A 61 -24.50 -7.17 -9.14
N LYS A 62 -24.87 -7.37 -10.41
CA LYS A 62 -25.03 -8.69 -11.03
C LYS A 62 -24.03 -8.91 -12.15
N LEU A 63 -23.48 -10.11 -12.21
CA LEU A 63 -22.63 -10.58 -13.29
C LEU A 63 -23.39 -11.56 -14.17
N PHE A 64 -23.31 -11.41 -15.49
CA PHE A 64 -23.90 -12.35 -16.43
C PHE A 64 -22.81 -13.12 -17.16
N PHE A 65 -22.99 -14.43 -17.24
CA PHE A 65 -22.10 -15.37 -17.91
C PHE A 65 -22.89 -16.13 -18.96
N GLN A 66 -22.33 -16.30 -20.16
CA GLN A 66 -22.79 -17.32 -21.08
C GLN A 66 -22.15 -18.61 -20.61
N THR A 67 -22.97 -19.59 -20.25
CA THR A 67 -22.50 -20.88 -19.76
C THR A 67 -22.92 -21.99 -20.71
N ARG A 68 -22.27 -23.14 -20.55
CA ARG A 68 -22.67 -24.40 -21.17
C ARG A 68 -22.79 -25.46 -20.10
N ASP A 69 -23.92 -26.14 -20.11
CA ASP A 69 -24.17 -27.29 -19.26
C ASP A 69 -23.41 -28.54 -19.77
N VAL A 70 -23.57 -29.65 -19.06
CA VAL A 70 -23.00 -30.96 -19.43
C VAL A 70 -23.52 -31.50 -20.78
N THR A 71 -24.66 -31.00 -21.26
CA THR A 71 -25.24 -31.36 -22.58
C THR A 71 -24.74 -30.45 -23.71
N LYS A 72 -23.88 -29.47 -23.39
CA LYS A 72 -23.38 -28.39 -24.26
C LYS A 72 -24.46 -27.39 -24.69
N GLN A 73 -25.62 -27.39 -24.04
CA GLN A 73 -26.64 -26.38 -24.24
C GLN A 73 -26.19 -25.07 -23.60
N SER A 74 -26.32 -23.97 -24.33
CA SER A 74 -25.94 -22.64 -23.84
C SER A 74 -27.08 -22.00 -23.08
N SER A 75 -26.76 -21.41 -21.92
CA SER A 75 -27.67 -20.61 -21.10
C SER A 75 -26.95 -19.33 -20.68
N ILE A 76 -27.68 -18.45 -20.00
CA ILE A 76 -27.10 -17.30 -19.32
C ILE A 76 -27.27 -17.53 -17.83
N LEU A 77 -26.16 -17.50 -17.08
CA LEU A 77 -26.16 -17.56 -15.63
C LEU A 77 -25.96 -16.15 -15.08
N VAL A 78 -26.80 -15.74 -14.13
CA VAL A 78 -26.64 -14.49 -13.36
C VAL A 78 -26.06 -14.82 -12.01
N TRP A 79 -24.95 -14.18 -11.66
CA TRP A 79 -24.35 -14.23 -10.34
C TRP A 79 -24.63 -12.91 -9.61
N ASP A 80 -25.23 -12.97 -8.42
CA ASP A 80 -25.46 -11.81 -7.58
C ASP A 80 -24.24 -11.61 -6.65
N LEU A 81 -23.58 -10.46 -6.77
CA LEU A 81 -22.35 -10.17 -6.02
C LEU A 81 -22.59 -9.94 -4.53
N GLU A 82 -23.78 -9.48 -4.14
CA GLU A 82 -24.12 -9.22 -2.74
C GLU A 82 -24.62 -10.49 -2.05
N LEU A 83 -25.48 -11.26 -2.72
CA LEU A 83 -26.02 -12.51 -2.17
C LEU A 83 -25.03 -13.68 -2.28
N GLY A 84 -24.11 -13.64 -3.24
CA GLY A 84 -23.18 -14.74 -3.50
C GLY A 84 -23.86 -15.98 -4.09
N GLU A 85 -25.01 -15.79 -4.73
CA GLU A 85 -25.82 -16.84 -5.33
C GLU A 85 -25.88 -16.68 -6.85
N SER A 86 -26.16 -17.79 -7.54
CA SER A 86 -26.41 -17.76 -8.98
C SER A 86 -27.76 -18.33 -9.35
N LYS A 87 -28.32 -17.83 -10.46
CA LYS A 87 -29.57 -18.30 -11.03
C LYS A 87 -29.51 -18.28 -12.54
N ASN A 88 -30.24 -19.18 -13.17
CA ASN A 88 -30.41 -19.16 -14.62
C ASN A 88 -31.26 -17.95 -15.03
N PHE A 89 -30.77 -17.25 -16.04
CA PHE A 89 -31.47 -16.17 -16.72
C PHE A 89 -32.29 -16.76 -17.86
N PRO A 90 -33.63 -16.56 -17.88
CA PRO A 90 -34.46 -17.04 -18.97
C PRO A 90 -34.09 -16.30 -20.27
N TRP A 91 -33.46 -17.01 -21.20
CA TRP A 91 -32.95 -16.43 -22.45
C TRP A 91 -33.25 -17.33 -23.65
N GLU A 92 -34.04 -16.79 -24.58
CA GLU A 92 -34.44 -17.50 -25.81
C GLU A 92 -33.77 -16.92 -27.07
N GLY A 93 -32.97 -15.87 -26.95
CA GLY A 93 -32.33 -15.20 -28.09
C GLY A 93 -31.19 -15.98 -28.76
N GLY A 94 -30.87 -17.18 -28.23
CA GLY A 94 -29.84 -18.08 -28.75
C GLY A 94 -28.43 -17.71 -28.26
N LYS A 95 -27.40 -18.15 -28.97
CA LYS A 95 -26.00 -17.90 -28.54
C LYS A 95 -25.67 -16.41 -28.55
N VAL A 96 -25.22 -15.90 -27.42
CA VAL A 96 -24.65 -14.56 -27.25
C VAL A 96 -23.26 -14.50 -27.86
N THR A 97 -23.01 -13.40 -28.54
CA THR A 97 -21.76 -13.09 -29.25
C THR A 97 -21.13 -11.78 -28.77
N GLY A 98 -21.71 -11.12 -27.77
CA GLY A 98 -21.26 -9.86 -27.21
C GLY A 98 -22.38 -9.21 -26.39
N TRP A 99 -22.03 -8.34 -25.47
CA TRP A 99 -23.00 -7.56 -24.70
C TRP A 99 -22.39 -6.31 -24.11
N THR A 100 -23.22 -5.39 -23.65
CA THR A 100 -22.79 -4.23 -22.87
C THR A 100 -23.95 -3.63 -22.06
N GLU A 101 -23.62 -2.84 -21.06
CA GLU A 101 -24.59 -2.00 -20.34
C GLU A 101 -24.60 -0.59 -20.95
N CYS A 102 -25.78 -0.02 -21.12
CA CYS A 102 -25.94 1.32 -21.63
C CYS A 102 -27.12 2.06 -20.98
N SER A 103 -26.83 2.98 -20.04
CA SER A 103 -27.84 3.87 -19.46
C SER A 103 -29.10 3.12 -18.95
N SER A 104 -28.92 2.12 -18.07
CA SER A 104 -30.00 1.25 -17.56
C SER A 104 -30.64 0.32 -18.61
N LYS A 105 -29.97 0.11 -19.75
CA LYS A 105 -30.27 -0.94 -20.72
C LYS A 105 -29.17 -1.99 -20.70
N ILE A 106 -29.53 -3.23 -21.01
CA ILE A 106 -28.59 -4.29 -21.36
C ILE A 106 -28.75 -4.54 -22.86
N LEU A 107 -27.65 -4.45 -23.59
CA LEU A 107 -27.59 -4.77 -25.00
C LEU A 107 -26.97 -6.16 -25.14
N ILE A 108 -27.69 -7.09 -25.77
CA ILE A 108 -27.18 -8.45 -26.04
C ILE A 108 -27.07 -8.62 -27.56
N GLN A 109 -25.87 -8.93 -28.03
CA GLN A 109 -25.59 -9.21 -29.43
C GLN A 109 -25.73 -10.70 -29.71
N THR A 110 -26.57 -11.08 -30.67
CA THR A 110 -26.60 -12.42 -31.25
C THR A 110 -26.37 -12.35 -32.76
N THR A 111 -26.47 -13.49 -33.44
CA THR A 111 -26.33 -13.53 -34.91
C THR A 111 -27.43 -12.66 -35.53
N LYS A 112 -27.05 -11.63 -36.29
CA LYS A 112 -27.93 -10.67 -36.99
C LYS A 112 -28.87 -9.81 -36.14
N THR A 113 -28.83 -9.91 -34.81
CA THR A 113 -29.78 -9.18 -33.94
C THR A 113 -29.08 -8.58 -32.73
N LEU A 114 -29.40 -7.32 -32.42
CA LEU A 114 -29.09 -6.67 -31.15
C LEU A 114 -30.39 -6.58 -30.34
N TRP A 115 -30.34 -7.07 -29.11
CA TRP A 115 -31.49 -7.14 -28.20
C TRP A 115 -31.31 -6.10 -27.12
N ASP A 116 -32.29 -5.22 -26.95
CA ASP A 116 -32.33 -4.26 -25.86
C ASP A 116 -33.24 -4.78 -24.76
N LEU A 117 -32.67 -4.93 -23.57
CA LEU A 117 -33.37 -5.33 -22.38
C LEU A 117 -33.32 -4.19 -21.36
N ASP A 118 -34.37 -4.06 -20.57
CA ASP A 118 -34.35 -3.21 -19.38
C ASP A 118 -33.42 -3.82 -18.32
N SER A 119 -32.50 -3.05 -17.74
CA SER A 119 -31.47 -3.63 -16.86
C SER A 119 -31.99 -4.11 -15.49
N LYS A 120 -33.22 -3.74 -15.12
CA LYS A 120 -33.83 -4.11 -13.82
C LYS A 120 -34.80 -5.28 -13.96
N THR A 121 -35.69 -5.19 -14.95
CA THR A 121 -36.74 -6.17 -15.22
C THR A 121 -36.29 -7.25 -16.19
N PHE A 122 -35.23 -7.00 -16.95
CA PHE A 122 -34.73 -7.84 -18.03
C PHE A 122 -35.73 -8.10 -19.16
N ALA A 123 -36.82 -7.35 -19.19
CA ALA A 123 -37.79 -7.43 -20.27
C ALA A 123 -37.18 -6.92 -21.57
N VAL A 124 -37.31 -7.69 -22.65
CA VAL A 124 -36.92 -7.26 -24.00
C VAL A 124 -37.80 -6.07 -24.41
N LYS A 125 -37.19 -4.92 -24.63
CA LYS A 125 -37.84 -3.68 -25.07
C LYS A 125 -37.81 -3.53 -26.58
N ARG A 126 -36.72 -3.95 -27.22
CA ARG A 126 -36.49 -3.78 -28.66
C ARG A 126 -35.56 -4.85 -29.21
N LYS A 127 -35.71 -5.14 -30.51
CA LYS A 127 -34.77 -5.92 -31.30
C LYS A 127 -34.40 -5.12 -32.54
N LEU A 128 -33.11 -4.99 -32.83
CA LEU A 128 -32.59 -4.29 -34.00
C LEU A 128 -31.86 -5.27 -34.91
N PRO A 129 -31.93 -5.12 -36.25
CA PRO A 129 -30.99 -5.74 -37.15
C PRO A 129 -29.56 -5.34 -36.74
N TRP A 130 -28.64 -6.31 -36.73
CA TRP A 130 -27.27 -6.05 -36.31
C TRP A 130 -26.26 -6.65 -37.28
N PRO A 131 -25.20 -5.93 -37.68
CA PRO A 131 -24.22 -6.40 -38.66
C PRO A 131 -23.22 -7.37 -38.04
N ASN A 132 -23.72 -8.47 -37.48
CA ASN A 132 -22.93 -9.61 -37.03
C ASN A 132 -23.41 -10.89 -37.75
N ASN A 133 -22.59 -11.36 -38.69
CA ASN A 133 -22.84 -12.59 -39.43
C ASN A 133 -22.12 -13.82 -38.81
N GLY A 134 -21.29 -13.61 -37.78
CA GLY A 134 -20.49 -14.64 -37.15
C GLY A 134 -21.11 -15.21 -35.87
N LYS A 135 -20.59 -16.35 -35.43
CA LYS A 135 -20.92 -16.99 -34.14
C LYS A 135 -19.81 -16.83 -33.09
N SER A 136 -18.73 -16.14 -33.44
CA SER A 136 -17.61 -15.83 -32.55
C SER A 136 -17.97 -14.66 -31.64
N TRP A 137 -17.35 -14.62 -30.46
CA TRP A 137 -17.47 -13.49 -29.55
C TRP A 137 -16.83 -12.23 -30.15
N GLN A 138 -17.49 -11.10 -29.99
CA GLN A 138 -17.03 -9.76 -30.35
C GLN A 138 -17.51 -8.82 -29.25
N ASP A 139 -16.56 -8.24 -28.51
CA ASP A 139 -16.91 -7.27 -27.48
C ASP A 139 -17.56 -6.03 -28.10
N ILE A 140 -18.61 -5.56 -27.42
CA ILE A 140 -19.22 -4.26 -27.67
C ILE A 140 -19.19 -3.46 -26.37
N VAL A 141 -19.06 -2.14 -26.48
CA VAL A 141 -19.07 -1.22 -25.34
C VAL A 141 -20.00 -0.07 -25.67
N CYS A 142 -20.89 0.32 -24.75
CA CYS A 142 -21.72 1.50 -24.93
C CYS A 142 -21.17 2.70 -24.15
N LEU A 143 -20.97 3.83 -24.85
CA LEU A 143 -20.58 5.11 -24.28
C LEU A 143 -21.46 6.21 -24.88
N GLU A 144 -22.03 7.09 -24.06
CA GLU A 144 -22.74 8.31 -24.51
C GLU A 144 -23.69 8.07 -25.71
N ASN A 145 -24.53 7.03 -25.63
CA ASN A 145 -25.53 6.68 -26.66
C ASN A 145 -24.95 6.15 -27.99
N LYS A 146 -23.71 5.64 -27.99
CA LYS A 146 -23.06 4.97 -29.13
C LYS A 146 -22.53 3.61 -28.70
N ILE A 147 -22.55 2.66 -29.61
CA ILE A 147 -21.99 1.32 -29.41
C ILE A 147 -20.67 1.23 -30.17
N TYR A 148 -19.60 0.87 -29.47
CA TYR A 148 -18.26 0.68 -30.00
C TYR A 148 -17.96 -0.81 -30.09
N ARG A 149 -17.53 -1.28 -31.26
CA ARG A 149 -17.15 -2.67 -31.49
C ARG A 149 -15.72 -2.75 -32.00
N LEU A 150 -14.89 -3.56 -31.37
CA LEU A 150 -13.52 -3.80 -31.83
C LEU A 150 -13.53 -4.76 -33.04
N VAL A 151 -13.00 -4.29 -34.17
CA VAL A 151 -12.84 -5.07 -35.40
C VAL A 151 -11.44 -4.83 -35.95
N GLY A 152 -10.55 -5.82 -35.78
CA GLY A 152 -9.14 -5.67 -36.15
C GLY A 152 -8.46 -4.59 -35.29
N ASP A 153 -7.89 -3.58 -35.94
CA ASP A 153 -7.24 -2.41 -35.35
C ASP A 153 -8.13 -1.15 -35.35
N GLN A 154 -9.44 -1.33 -35.45
CA GLN A 154 -10.41 -0.23 -35.50
C GLN A 154 -11.57 -0.46 -34.52
N LEU A 155 -12.13 0.65 -34.04
CA LEU A 155 -13.43 0.68 -33.39
C LEU A 155 -14.47 1.11 -34.42
N GLU A 156 -15.40 0.22 -34.73
CA GLU A 156 -16.62 0.58 -35.46
C GLU A 156 -17.62 1.20 -34.47
N VAL A 157 -18.17 2.35 -34.83
CA VAL A 157 -19.10 3.13 -33.99
C VAL A 157 -20.50 3.06 -34.59
N TYR A 158 -21.45 2.58 -33.80
CA TYR A 158 -22.84 2.39 -34.18
C TYR A 158 -23.75 3.32 -33.38
N GLY A 159 -24.81 3.82 -34.01
CA GLY A 159 -25.87 4.53 -33.32
C GLY A 159 -26.67 3.58 -32.42
N LEU A 160 -26.84 3.91 -31.13
CA LEU A 160 -27.60 3.05 -30.20
C LEU A 160 -29.06 2.85 -30.66
N GLU A 161 -29.66 3.87 -31.26
CA GLU A 161 -31.06 3.85 -31.64
C GLU A 161 -31.30 3.28 -33.06
N SER A 162 -30.39 3.55 -34.00
CA SER A 162 -30.50 3.08 -35.39
C SER A 162 -29.92 1.68 -35.60
N GLY A 163 -28.89 1.29 -34.84
CA GLY A 163 -28.09 0.10 -35.11
C GLY A 163 -27.20 0.21 -36.35
N GLU A 164 -27.11 1.40 -36.96
CA GLU A 164 -26.34 1.66 -38.17
C GLU A 164 -24.91 2.06 -37.85
N LEU A 165 -23.97 1.69 -38.73
CA LEU A 165 -22.57 2.11 -38.65
C LEU A 165 -22.49 3.60 -38.99
N GLU A 166 -21.95 4.39 -38.08
CA GLU A 166 -21.83 5.84 -38.23
C GLU A 166 -20.40 6.28 -38.54
N SER A 167 -19.40 5.63 -37.94
CA SER A 167 -17.99 5.98 -38.13
C SER A 167 -17.05 4.83 -37.78
N LYS A 168 -15.76 4.99 -38.12
CA LYS A 168 -14.68 4.09 -37.72
C LYS A 168 -13.54 4.91 -37.13
N ILE A 169 -13.03 4.47 -35.99
CA ILE A 169 -11.91 5.12 -35.28
C ILE A 169 -10.72 4.18 -35.30
N SER A 170 -9.57 4.65 -35.79
CA SER A 170 -8.34 3.87 -35.72
C SER A 170 -7.86 3.74 -34.28
N VAL A 171 -7.53 2.52 -33.87
CA VAL A 171 -6.97 2.26 -32.55
C VAL A 171 -5.45 2.44 -32.62
N PRO A 172 -4.84 3.30 -31.78
CA PRO A 172 -3.40 3.57 -31.84
C PRO A 172 -2.55 2.44 -31.23
N PHE A 173 -3.15 1.30 -30.92
CA PHE A 173 -2.52 0.17 -30.24
C PHE A 173 -2.75 -1.12 -31.03
N SER A 174 -1.67 -1.84 -31.34
CA SER A 174 -1.76 -3.15 -32.01
C SER A 174 -2.04 -4.27 -31.00
N SER A 175 -2.74 -5.32 -31.42
CA SER A 175 -2.97 -6.54 -30.64
C SER A 175 -3.85 -6.35 -29.39
N VAL A 176 -4.82 -5.44 -29.46
CA VAL A 176 -5.93 -5.39 -28.49
C VAL A 176 -6.71 -6.70 -28.61
N GLN A 177 -6.91 -7.41 -27.48
CA GLN A 177 -7.61 -8.70 -27.49
C GLN A 177 -9.05 -8.59 -26.98
N ARG A 178 -9.31 -7.67 -26.05
CA ARG A 178 -10.61 -7.46 -25.42
C ARG A 178 -10.81 -5.98 -25.12
N ILE A 179 -12.08 -5.56 -25.10
CA ILE A 179 -12.48 -4.24 -24.65
C ILE A 179 -13.55 -4.36 -23.56
N THR A 180 -13.55 -3.43 -22.60
CA THR A 180 -14.61 -3.32 -21.60
C THR A 180 -14.89 -1.85 -21.26
N LYS A 181 -16.10 -1.58 -20.78
CA LYS A 181 -16.57 -0.23 -20.44
C LYS A 181 -15.79 0.31 -19.23
N HIS A 182 -15.44 1.59 -19.26
CA HIS A 182 -14.80 2.30 -18.14
C HIS A 182 -15.44 3.68 -17.98
N GLY A 183 -16.54 3.71 -17.22
CA GLY A 183 -17.40 4.89 -17.17
C GLY A 183 -18.12 5.15 -18.49
N GLU A 184 -18.61 6.38 -18.67
CA GLU A 184 -19.35 6.78 -19.88
C GLU A 184 -18.47 7.36 -20.98
N LYS A 185 -17.18 7.58 -20.71
CA LYS A 185 -16.27 8.27 -21.64
C LYS A 185 -15.17 7.38 -22.19
N ASP A 186 -14.79 6.35 -21.45
CA ASP A 186 -13.57 5.61 -21.71
C ASP A 186 -13.83 4.12 -21.91
N ILE A 187 -12.93 3.51 -22.68
CA ILE A 187 -12.84 2.07 -22.92
C ILE A 187 -11.54 1.59 -22.31
N LEU A 188 -11.59 0.48 -21.59
CA LEU A 188 -10.39 -0.27 -21.24
C LEU A 188 -10.07 -1.24 -22.37
N PHE A 189 -8.87 -1.14 -22.91
CA PHE A 189 -8.26 -2.12 -23.80
C PHE A 189 -7.41 -3.08 -23.01
N LEU A 190 -7.56 -4.37 -23.27
CA LEU A 190 -6.86 -5.43 -22.56
C LEU A 190 -6.03 -6.25 -23.54
N SER A 191 -4.78 -6.50 -23.18
CA SER A 191 -3.91 -7.40 -23.94
C SER A 191 -2.92 -8.13 -23.05
N SER A 192 -2.89 -9.45 -23.23
CA SER A 192 -1.85 -10.31 -22.66
C SER A 192 -0.50 -10.14 -23.37
N TYR A 193 -0.50 -9.73 -24.64
CA TYR A 193 0.72 -9.49 -25.42
C TYR A 193 1.53 -8.29 -24.93
N TRP A 194 0.88 -7.39 -24.17
CA TRP A 194 1.53 -6.24 -23.53
C TRP A 194 2.01 -6.56 -22.10
N GLY A 195 2.15 -7.84 -21.74
CA GLY A 195 2.52 -8.27 -20.39
C GLY A 195 1.38 -8.13 -19.38
N ASN A 196 0.16 -8.53 -19.79
CA ASN A 196 -1.09 -8.37 -19.02
C ASN A 196 -1.40 -6.91 -18.67
N THR A 197 -1.40 -6.05 -19.68
CA THR A 197 -1.61 -4.61 -19.50
C THR A 197 -3.04 -4.23 -19.89
N ILE A 198 -3.60 -3.30 -19.14
CA ILE A 198 -4.81 -2.57 -19.47
C ILE A 198 -4.44 -1.14 -19.86
N GLN A 199 -5.13 -0.58 -20.85
CA GLN A 199 -4.94 0.79 -21.31
C GLN A 199 -6.27 1.51 -21.40
N VAL A 200 -6.32 2.76 -20.93
CA VAL A 200 -7.50 3.62 -21.09
C VAL A 200 -7.47 4.24 -22.48
N PHE A 201 -8.60 4.18 -23.17
CA PHE A 201 -8.81 4.83 -24.45
C PHE A 201 -10.09 5.65 -24.43
N SER A 202 -9.97 6.95 -24.67
CA SER A 202 -11.11 7.86 -24.83
C SER A 202 -11.35 8.11 -26.32
N PRO A 203 -12.49 7.69 -26.91
CA PRO A 203 -12.76 7.93 -28.33
C PRO A 203 -12.71 9.40 -28.75
N LYS A 204 -13.04 10.32 -27.82
CA LYS A 204 -12.99 11.78 -28.03
C LYS A 204 -11.61 12.41 -27.79
N ASP A 205 -10.73 11.72 -27.07
CA ASP A 205 -9.35 12.16 -26.83
C ASP A 205 -8.38 10.96 -26.89
N PRO A 206 -7.98 10.54 -28.12
CA PRO A 206 -7.12 9.38 -28.31
C PRO A 206 -5.68 9.56 -27.79
N THR A 207 -5.33 10.76 -27.32
CA THR A 207 -3.95 11.11 -26.90
C THR A 207 -3.67 10.75 -25.44
N ASN A 208 -4.70 10.63 -24.62
CA ASN A 208 -4.58 10.33 -23.21
C ASN A 208 -4.27 8.84 -22.99
N LYS A 209 -3.05 8.53 -22.55
CA LYS A 209 -2.56 7.17 -22.33
C LYS A 209 -2.30 6.94 -20.85
N ARG A 210 -3.27 6.33 -20.17
CA ARG A 210 -3.03 5.67 -18.88
C ARG A 210 -2.96 4.18 -19.11
N GLU A 211 -1.94 3.55 -18.54
CA GLU A 211 -1.77 2.11 -18.64
C GLU A 211 -1.37 1.51 -17.30
N TRP A 212 -1.81 0.28 -17.09
CA TRP A 212 -1.49 -0.45 -15.88
C TRP A 212 -1.23 -1.93 -16.18
N LYS A 213 -0.13 -2.45 -15.63
CA LYS A 213 0.14 -3.90 -15.62
C LYS A 213 -0.68 -4.55 -14.53
N PHE A 214 -1.54 -5.50 -14.90
CA PHE A 214 -2.43 -6.18 -13.97
C PHE A 214 -1.73 -7.40 -13.35
N PRO A 215 -1.67 -7.52 -12.01
CA PRO A 215 -0.90 -8.56 -11.33
C PRO A 215 -1.66 -9.90 -11.24
N VAL A 216 -2.20 -10.37 -12.36
CA VAL A 216 -2.94 -11.64 -12.48
C VAL A 216 -2.42 -12.46 -13.66
N ASN A 217 -2.85 -13.72 -13.74
CA ASN A 217 -2.57 -14.53 -14.91
C ASN A 217 -3.31 -13.95 -16.14
N HIS A 218 -2.78 -14.22 -17.34
CA HIS A 218 -3.31 -13.64 -18.58
C HIS A 218 -4.77 -14.05 -18.88
N ARG A 219 -5.22 -15.19 -18.36
CA ARG A 219 -6.57 -15.72 -18.62
C ARG A 219 -7.64 -14.95 -17.84
N ALA A 220 -7.36 -14.72 -16.55
CA ALA A 220 -8.25 -13.99 -15.65
C ALA A 220 -8.47 -12.54 -16.10
N LEU A 221 -7.45 -11.93 -16.74
CA LEU A 221 -7.54 -10.58 -17.29
C LEU A 221 -8.73 -10.43 -18.25
N PHE A 222 -9.08 -11.46 -19.03
CA PHE A 222 -10.18 -11.38 -20.00
C PHE A 222 -11.59 -11.36 -19.37
N LYS A 223 -11.68 -11.60 -18.05
CA LYS A 223 -12.92 -11.46 -17.28
C LYS A 223 -12.94 -10.18 -16.43
N LEU A 224 -12.01 -9.25 -16.68
CA LEU A 224 -11.97 -7.96 -16.01
C LEU A 224 -13.12 -7.06 -16.47
N ILE A 225 -13.73 -6.38 -15.52
CA ILE A 225 -14.74 -5.35 -15.70
C ILE A 225 -14.42 -4.14 -14.81
N ALA A 226 -14.96 -2.97 -15.16
CA ALA A 226 -14.95 -1.81 -14.27
C ALA A 226 -16.23 -1.75 -13.44
N LEU A 227 -16.09 -1.64 -12.12
CA LEU A 227 -17.19 -1.33 -11.20
C LEU A 227 -17.42 0.19 -11.09
N SER A 228 -16.33 0.96 -11.18
CA SER A 228 -16.29 2.42 -11.28
C SER A 228 -14.98 2.84 -11.95
N GLU A 229 -14.73 4.14 -12.09
CA GLU A 229 -13.48 4.66 -12.69
C GLU A 229 -12.22 4.13 -11.99
N ASN A 230 -12.25 3.95 -10.66
CA ASN A 230 -11.07 3.51 -9.90
C ASN A 230 -11.21 2.11 -9.29
N HIS A 231 -12.31 1.39 -9.55
CA HIS A 231 -12.53 0.04 -9.00
C HIS A 231 -12.77 -0.95 -10.13
N LEU A 232 -11.96 -2.00 -10.15
CA LEU A 232 -11.99 -3.07 -11.14
C LEU A 232 -12.33 -4.39 -10.45
N LEU A 233 -13.08 -5.25 -11.14
CA LEU A 233 -13.40 -6.60 -10.66
C LEU A 233 -12.89 -7.61 -11.68
N ILE A 234 -12.29 -8.69 -11.19
CA ILE A 234 -12.14 -9.93 -11.96
C ILE A 234 -12.95 -10.99 -11.24
N PHE A 235 -13.84 -11.62 -12.00
CA PHE A 235 -14.57 -12.81 -11.57
C PHE A 235 -14.42 -13.87 -12.65
N ASP A 236 -13.45 -14.77 -12.47
CA ASP A 236 -13.11 -15.79 -13.47
C ASP A 236 -13.27 -17.21 -12.91
N PRO A 237 -14.37 -17.90 -13.27
CA PRO A 237 -14.58 -19.30 -12.89
C PRO A 237 -13.50 -20.26 -13.39
N ILE A 238 -12.83 -19.96 -14.51
CA ILE A 238 -11.83 -20.86 -15.12
C ILE A 238 -10.58 -20.91 -14.24
N THR A 239 -10.08 -19.75 -13.84
CA THR A 239 -8.85 -19.64 -13.03
C THR A 239 -9.12 -19.60 -11.53
N LYS A 240 -10.39 -19.53 -11.13
CA LYS A 240 -10.83 -19.35 -9.74
C LYS A 240 -10.26 -18.07 -9.10
N ILE A 241 -10.04 -17.04 -9.93
CA ILE A 241 -9.61 -15.72 -9.47
C ILE A 241 -10.84 -14.84 -9.34
N TYR A 242 -11.14 -14.47 -8.10
CA TYR A 242 -12.23 -13.59 -7.74
C TYR A 242 -11.65 -12.48 -6.87
N GLY A 243 -11.82 -11.23 -7.27
CA GLY A 243 -11.27 -10.12 -6.49
C GLY A 243 -11.63 -8.76 -7.03
N GLU A 244 -11.52 -7.77 -6.15
CA GLU A 244 -11.58 -6.36 -6.51
C GLU A 244 -10.19 -5.75 -6.42
N TRP A 245 -9.92 -4.81 -7.33
CA TRP A 245 -8.72 -4.00 -7.33
C TRP A 245 -9.09 -2.53 -7.40
N MET A 246 -8.35 -1.72 -6.65
CA MET A 246 -8.38 -0.27 -6.76
C MET A 246 -7.27 0.20 -7.68
N VAL A 247 -7.60 1.08 -8.61
CA VAL A 247 -6.63 1.86 -9.37
C VAL A 247 -6.27 3.09 -8.54
N PHE A 248 -4.98 3.28 -8.30
CA PHE A 248 -4.45 4.43 -7.59
C PHE A 248 -3.26 4.99 -8.36
N GLU A 249 -3.45 6.12 -9.04
CA GLU A 249 -2.46 6.72 -9.92
C GLU A 249 -1.93 5.71 -10.93
N ASN A 250 -0.67 5.29 -10.82
CA ASN A 250 -0.03 4.31 -11.70
C ASN A 250 0.01 2.89 -11.09
N SER A 251 -0.70 2.64 -10.00
CA SER A 251 -0.69 1.37 -9.26
C SER A 251 -2.06 0.69 -9.27
N ILE A 252 -2.03 -0.64 -9.28
CA ILE A 252 -3.22 -1.50 -9.09
C ILE A 252 -3.07 -2.21 -7.75
N LEU A 253 -4.06 -2.07 -6.88
CA LEU A 253 -4.02 -2.57 -5.50
C LEU A 253 -5.13 -3.58 -5.27
N PRO A 254 -4.81 -4.82 -4.87
CA PRO A 254 -5.84 -5.78 -4.49
C PRO A 254 -6.55 -5.31 -3.23
N LEU A 255 -7.88 -5.34 -3.24
CA LEU A 255 -8.74 -5.04 -2.10
C LEU A 255 -9.10 -6.30 -1.29
N ALA A 256 -8.35 -7.39 -1.47
CA ALA A 256 -8.46 -8.62 -0.68
C ALA A 256 -8.08 -8.41 0.80
N SER A 257 -7.26 -7.39 1.08
CA SER A 257 -6.97 -6.89 2.43
C SER A 257 -7.27 -5.40 2.49
N PRO A 258 -7.57 -4.83 3.67
CA PRO A 258 -7.77 -3.39 3.81
C PRO A 258 -6.58 -2.61 3.25
N VAL A 259 -6.90 -1.59 2.46
CA VAL A 259 -5.94 -0.59 1.99
C VAL A 259 -6.33 0.72 2.65
N GLU A 260 -5.35 1.46 3.16
CA GLU A 260 -5.61 2.81 3.66
C GLU A 260 -4.89 3.83 2.78
N VAL A 261 -5.62 4.88 2.42
CA VAL A 261 -5.13 5.95 1.53
C VAL A 261 -4.96 7.22 2.35
N ALA A 262 -3.80 7.86 2.20
CA ALA A 262 -3.53 9.14 2.82
C ALA A 262 -4.34 10.26 2.16
N ASP A 263 -4.68 11.28 2.92
CA ASP A 263 -5.30 12.52 2.43
C ASP A 263 -4.53 13.12 1.25
N GLY A 264 -5.27 13.64 0.27
CA GLY A 264 -4.70 14.18 -0.97
C GLY A 264 -4.09 13.13 -1.89
N SER A 265 -4.36 11.83 -1.67
CA SER A 265 -3.79 10.72 -2.46
C SER A 265 -2.25 10.73 -2.47
N ARG A 266 -1.66 11.17 -1.36
CA ARG A 266 -0.20 11.30 -1.21
C ARG A 266 0.52 9.96 -1.07
N ALA A 267 -0.18 8.97 -0.50
CA ALA A 267 0.35 7.64 -0.24
C ALA A 267 -0.79 6.64 -0.03
N TYR A 268 -0.45 5.36 -0.06
CA TYR A 268 -1.30 4.30 0.46
C TYR A 268 -0.48 3.30 1.27
N ARG A 269 -1.15 2.63 2.21
CA ARG A 269 -0.61 1.56 3.03
C ARG A 269 -1.50 0.32 2.94
N PHE A 270 -0.91 -0.87 2.88
CA PHE A 270 -1.62 -2.10 2.48
C PHE A 270 -1.04 -3.35 3.15
N SER A 271 -1.74 -4.48 2.98
CA SER A 271 -1.42 -5.77 3.60
C SER A 271 -1.17 -5.66 5.11
N PRO A 272 -2.12 -5.10 5.87
CA PRO A 272 -1.99 -4.91 7.31
C PRO A 272 -1.78 -6.23 8.04
N ILE A 273 -0.92 -6.22 9.07
CA ILE A 273 -0.82 -7.27 10.08
C ILE A 273 -0.97 -6.63 11.45
N GLN A 274 -1.77 -7.26 12.31
CA GLN A 274 -2.05 -6.80 13.65
C GLN A 274 -1.47 -7.78 14.69
N ASN A 275 -0.81 -7.24 15.72
CA ASN A 275 -0.33 -8.01 16.86
C ASN A 275 -0.56 -7.22 18.15
N LYS A 276 -0.73 -7.92 19.27
CA LYS A 276 -0.60 -7.32 20.60
C LYS A 276 0.88 -7.28 20.98
N ILE A 277 1.38 -6.10 21.34
CA ILE A 277 2.72 -5.93 21.87
C ILE A 277 2.67 -5.67 23.38
N GLU A 278 3.65 -6.21 24.11
CA GLU A 278 3.78 -6.06 25.55
C GLU A 278 5.24 -5.92 25.98
N TYR A 279 5.53 -4.93 26.83
CA TYR A 279 6.87 -4.67 27.33
C TYR A 279 7.03 -5.33 28.70
N GLN A 280 7.75 -6.44 28.72
CA GLN A 280 8.06 -7.20 29.93
C GLN A 280 9.46 -6.83 30.42
N PHE A 281 9.51 -6.06 31.49
CA PHE A 281 10.73 -5.56 32.08
C PHE A 281 11.08 -6.35 33.34
N GLN A 282 12.25 -6.99 33.33
CA GLN A 282 12.77 -7.78 34.44
C GLN A 282 13.99 -7.09 35.00
N LEU A 283 14.10 -7.01 36.33
CA LEU A 283 15.28 -6.46 37.00
C LEU A 283 15.64 -7.23 38.26
N THR A 284 16.92 -7.15 38.61
CA THR A 284 17.51 -7.72 39.82
C THR A 284 18.53 -6.74 40.39
N ALA A 285 18.35 -6.37 41.65
CA ALA A 285 19.32 -5.56 42.38
C ALA A 285 20.49 -6.46 42.85
N LEU A 286 21.71 -6.15 42.43
CA LEU A 286 22.93 -6.89 42.83
C LEU A 286 23.46 -6.41 44.18
N THR A 287 23.19 -5.15 44.51
CA THR A 287 23.46 -4.54 45.82
C THR A 287 22.24 -3.73 46.23
N GLU A 288 22.26 -3.19 47.45
CA GLU A 288 21.30 -2.14 47.82
C GLU A 288 21.42 -0.95 46.86
N VAL A 289 20.28 -0.50 46.36
CA VAL A 289 20.16 0.63 45.43
C VAL A 289 19.04 1.56 45.88
N PRO A 290 19.22 2.88 45.72
CA PRO A 290 18.16 3.84 46.00
C PRO A 290 17.04 3.73 44.97
N GLU A 291 16.08 4.65 45.04
CA GLU A 291 15.09 4.80 43.97
C GLU A 291 15.78 4.96 42.61
N THR A 292 15.28 4.22 41.62
CA THR A 292 15.85 4.20 40.26
C THR A 292 14.79 4.55 39.23
N LYS A 293 15.22 5.27 38.19
CA LYS A 293 14.41 5.71 37.07
C LYS A 293 14.93 5.05 35.80
N TYR A 294 14.02 4.48 35.03
CA TYR A 294 14.30 3.83 33.77
C TYR A 294 13.58 4.53 32.64
N GLN A 295 14.32 4.85 31.58
CA GLN A 295 13.78 5.36 30.34
C GLN A 295 13.48 4.19 29.40
N PHE A 296 12.26 4.13 28.87
CA PHE A 296 11.85 3.21 27.80
C PHE A 296 11.52 4.01 26.54
N VAL A 297 11.96 3.56 25.38
CA VAL A 297 11.53 4.14 24.10
C VAL A 297 10.25 3.45 23.67
N LEU A 298 9.24 4.23 23.32
CA LEU A 298 7.95 3.72 22.83
C LEU A 298 7.88 3.81 21.31
N PRO A 299 7.11 2.94 20.63
CA PRO A 299 6.87 3.08 19.21
C PRO A 299 6.06 4.35 18.93
N LYS A 300 6.29 4.98 17.77
CA LYS A 300 5.45 6.10 17.32
C LYS A 300 3.99 5.65 17.14
N GLN A 301 3.02 6.52 17.45
CA GLN A 301 1.60 6.12 17.45
C GLN A 301 1.07 5.79 16.07
N ASN A 302 1.07 6.78 15.16
CA ASN A 302 0.57 6.62 13.80
C ASN A 302 1.61 7.18 12.81
N THR A 303 2.20 6.30 12.03
CA THR A 303 3.12 6.62 10.93
C THR A 303 2.59 6.01 9.64
N SER A 304 3.27 6.19 8.50
CA SER A 304 2.90 5.44 7.30
C SER A 304 2.98 3.93 7.52
N SER A 305 3.96 3.48 8.30
CA SER A 305 4.27 2.05 8.49
C SER A 305 3.44 1.40 9.59
N GLN A 306 2.88 2.16 10.55
CA GLN A 306 2.19 1.58 11.69
C GLN A 306 1.04 2.43 12.25
N ASN A 307 0.17 1.78 13.02
CA ASN A 307 -0.85 2.39 13.84
C ASN A 307 -0.96 1.66 15.19
N LEU A 308 -0.91 2.40 16.29
CA LEU A 308 -1.11 1.91 17.65
C LEU A 308 -2.53 2.22 18.14
N LYS A 309 -3.17 1.23 18.77
CA LYS A 309 -4.47 1.36 19.42
C LYS A 309 -4.45 0.69 20.79
N SER A 310 -5.40 1.07 21.64
CA SER A 310 -5.62 0.45 22.95
C SER A 310 -4.37 0.43 23.84
N GLU A 311 -3.59 1.51 23.80
CA GLU A 311 -2.37 1.67 24.59
C GLU A 311 -2.69 1.68 26.09
N LYS A 312 -1.93 0.93 26.88
CA LYS A 312 -1.95 1.00 28.34
C LYS A 312 -0.54 1.15 28.87
N LEU A 313 -0.36 2.16 29.71
CA LEU A 313 0.89 2.49 30.36
C LEU A 313 0.86 2.00 31.81
N ASN A 314 2.02 1.69 32.37
CA ASN A 314 2.13 1.40 33.79
C ASN A 314 1.72 2.65 34.63
N PRO A 315 0.90 2.54 35.67
CA PRO A 315 0.48 3.71 36.46
C PRO A 315 1.62 4.49 37.11
N SER A 316 2.75 3.83 37.40
CA SER A 316 3.93 4.45 38.01
C SER A 316 4.88 5.08 36.99
N SER A 317 4.39 5.32 35.77
CA SER A 317 5.21 5.81 34.66
C SER A 317 4.68 7.11 34.07
N LEU A 318 5.60 7.92 33.57
CA LEU A 318 5.32 9.20 32.94
C LEU A 318 5.74 9.15 31.47
N GLU A 319 4.82 9.47 30.56
CA GLU A 319 5.13 9.62 29.14
C GLU A 319 5.79 10.96 28.85
N GLU A 320 6.81 10.94 27.99
CA GLU A 320 7.51 12.11 27.48
C GLU A 320 7.58 12.05 25.95
N ILE A 321 7.40 13.19 25.29
CA ILE A 321 7.54 13.35 23.85
C ILE A 321 8.57 14.44 23.58
N ASP A 322 9.56 14.15 22.72
CA ASP A 322 10.57 15.14 22.34
C ASP A 322 10.12 16.04 21.17
N SER A 323 10.95 17.03 20.82
CA SER A 323 10.66 17.98 19.74
C SER A 323 10.61 17.36 18.33
N ALA A 324 10.99 16.08 18.18
CA ALA A 324 10.92 15.31 16.93
C ALA A 324 9.79 14.26 16.96
N GLY A 325 8.91 14.34 17.97
CA GLY A 325 7.78 13.42 18.15
C GLY A 325 8.20 12.03 18.61
N ASN A 326 9.44 11.83 19.09
CA ASN A 326 9.85 10.54 19.63
C ASN A 326 9.28 10.36 21.03
N ARG A 327 8.70 9.19 21.27
CA ARG A 327 7.98 8.88 22.50
C ARG A 327 8.86 8.07 23.44
N SER A 328 8.82 8.41 24.72
CA SER A 328 9.48 7.64 25.75
C SER A 328 8.67 7.63 27.04
N LEU A 329 9.03 6.72 27.94
CA LEU A 329 8.39 6.53 29.21
C LEU A 329 9.44 6.50 30.31
N VAL A 330 9.19 7.20 31.42
CA VAL A 330 10.02 7.13 32.62
C VAL A 330 9.29 6.31 33.68
N LEU A 331 9.83 5.14 34.02
CA LEU A 331 9.34 4.30 35.12
C LEU A 331 10.19 4.53 36.37
N THR A 332 9.54 4.88 37.48
CA THR A 332 10.22 5.04 38.78
C THR A 332 10.04 3.78 39.61
N ILE A 333 11.14 3.23 40.12
CA ILE A 333 11.18 2.03 40.93
C ILE A 333 11.71 2.39 42.32
N PRO A 334 10.95 2.12 43.40
CA PRO A 334 11.38 2.38 44.77
C PRO A 334 12.72 1.70 45.11
N PRO A 335 13.38 2.11 46.22
CA PRO A 335 14.62 1.48 46.67
C PRO A 335 14.52 -0.04 46.78
N LEU A 336 15.59 -0.74 46.41
CA LEU A 336 15.66 -2.20 46.41
C LEU A 336 16.84 -2.69 47.25
N LYS A 337 16.62 -3.78 47.98
CA LYS A 337 17.66 -4.49 48.70
C LYS A 337 18.44 -5.41 47.76
N ALA A 338 19.64 -5.80 48.18
CA ALA A 338 20.43 -6.76 47.43
C ALA A 338 19.66 -8.10 47.28
N GLY A 339 19.57 -8.60 46.05
CA GLY A 339 18.84 -9.82 45.70
C GLY A 339 17.37 -9.61 45.30
N ASP A 340 16.80 -8.42 45.50
CA ASP A 340 15.42 -8.15 45.11
C ASP A 340 15.24 -8.26 43.59
N THR A 341 14.16 -8.92 43.19
CA THR A 341 13.74 -9.05 41.78
C THR A 341 12.37 -8.41 41.54
N LYS A 342 12.17 -7.88 40.33
CA LYS A 342 10.86 -7.41 39.87
C LYS A 342 10.64 -7.83 38.42
N ASP A 343 9.42 -8.28 38.13
CA ASP A 343 8.88 -8.44 36.79
C ASP A 343 7.74 -7.44 36.62
N ILE A 344 7.88 -6.53 35.66
CA ILE A 344 7.00 -5.38 35.50
C ILE A 344 6.50 -5.33 34.06
N LYS A 345 5.18 -5.30 33.90
CA LYS A 345 4.54 -4.93 32.63
C LYS A 345 4.55 -3.41 32.51
N VAL A 346 5.31 -2.90 31.55
CA VAL A 346 5.57 -1.46 31.40
C VAL A 346 4.57 -0.79 30.46
N TYR A 347 4.24 -1.49 29.36
CA TYR A 347 3.43 -0.95 28.28
C TYR A 347 2.76 -2.11 27.52
N GLU A 348 1.52 -1.93 27.07
CA GLU A 348 0.86 -2.81 26.11
C GLU A 348 0.08 -2.01 25.06
N ALA A 349 -0.02 -2.53 23.85
CA ALA A 349 -0.84 -1.94 22.78
C ALA A 349 -1.19 -2.95 21.69
N ILE A 350 -2.19 -2.61 20.88
CA ILE A 350 -2.47 -3.26 19.60
C ILE A 350 -1.72 -2.51 18.50
N LEU A 351 -0.77 -3.19 17.86
CA LEU A 351 0.07 -2.65 16.80
C LEU A 351 -0.38 -3.22 15.46
N THR A 352 -0.84 -2.34 14.57
CA THR A 352 -1.06 -2.68 13.15
C THR A 352 0.10 -2.15 12.32
N ARG A 353 0.67 -2.97 11.44
CA ARG A 353 1.80 -2.60 10.57
C ARG A 353 1.45 -2.83 9.11
N TYR A 354 2.01 -2.01 8.23
CA TYR A 354 1.64 -1.98 6.82
C TYR A 354 2.87 -2.02 5.92
N LYS A 355 2.66 -2.48 4.68
CA LYS A 355 3.51 -2.12 3.54
C LYS A 355 3.07 -0.75 3.03
N ILE A 356 3.96 0.02 2.42
CA ILE A 356 3.68 1.42 2.07
C ILE A 356 4.17 1.80 0.68
N HIS A 357 3.49 2.77 0.07
CA HIS A 357 3.87 3.39 -1.19
C HIS A 357 3.48 4.87 -1.17
N TRP A 358 4.47 5.74 -1.32
CA TRP A 358 4.31 7.19 -1.47
C TRP A 358 4.31 7.62 -2.94
N ASN A 359 3.41 8.53 -3.31
CA ASN A 359 3.32 9.06 -4.66
C ASN A 359 4.27 10.27 -4.85
N LEU A 360 5.51 9.98 -5.28
CA LEU A 360 6.50 11.02 -5.57
C LEU A 360 6.18 11.78 -6.87
N ASP A 361 5.98 13.09 -6.75
CA ASP A 361 5.82 14.01 -7.88
C ASP A 361 7.03 13.94 -8.82
N PRO A 362 6.85 13.54 -10.09
CA PRO A 362 7.95 13.48 -11.05
C PRO A 362 8.51 14.85 -11.42
N ASN A 363 7.85 15.96 -11.07
CA ASN A 363 8.26 17.32 -11.41
C ASN A 363 8.83 18.11 -10.23
N LEU A 364 8.95 17.51 -9.03
CA LEU A 364 9.49 18.18 -7.86
C LEU A 364 11.00 18.43 -8.01
N THR A 365 11.42 19.68 -7.80
CA THR A 365 12.81 20.12 -7.88
C THR A 365 13.39 20.48 -6.51
N LEU A 366 14.72 20.40 -6.37
CA LEU A 366 15.44 20.77 -5.14
C LEU A 366 15.06 22.16 -4.65
N ALA A 367 15.05 23.18 -5.52
CA ALA A 367 14.70 24.56 -5.16
C ALA A 367 13.32 24.67 -4.49
N LYS A 368 12.34 23.86 -4.91
CA LYS A 368 11.01 23.82 -4.29
C LYS A 368 11.01 23.05 -2.96
N ASN A 369 11.85 22.02 -2.85
CA ASN A 369 12.00 21.20 -1.65
C ASN A 369 12.77 21.90 -0.51
N LEU A 370 13.49 23.00 -0.81
CA LEU A 370 14.38 23.71 0.11
C LEU A 370 13.68 24.74 1.03
N LYS A 371 12.37 24.94 0.95
CA LYS A 371 11.62 25.79 1.90
C LYS A 371 11.46 25.09 3.24
N SER A 372 12.52 25.02 4.04
CA SER A 372 12.60 24.10 5.17
C SER A 372 13.07 24.80 6.47
N ASP A 373 12.32 25.81 6.91
CA ASP A 373 12.43 26.31 8.28
C ASP A 373 12.20 25.15 9.27
N GLY A 374 13.10 24.99 10.24
CA GLY A 374 13.02 23.93 11.24
C GLY A 374 13.74 22.62 10.89
N PHE A 375 14.38 22.51 9.71
CA PHE A 375 15.10 21.30 9.31
C PHE A 375 16.63 21.36 9.49
N GLN A 376 17.14 22.40 10.14
CA GLN A 376 18.58 22.63 10.27
C GLN A 376 19.31 21.40 10.84
N SER A 377 18.78 20.78 11.90
CA SER A 377 19.37 19.59 12.51
C SER A 377 19.38 18.35 11.61
N TYR A 378 18.50 18.30 10.60
CA TYR A 378 18.40 17.20 9.62
C TYR A 378 19.23 17.44 8.36
N LEU A 379 20.00 18.54 8.33
CA LEU A 379 20.94 18.90 7.27
C LEU A 379 22.40 18.95 7.73
N LEU A 380 22.65 18.89 9.05
CA LEU A 380 24.00 18.99 9.61
C LEU A 380 24.89 17.81 9.21
N ASP A 381 26.19 18.10 9.06
CA ASP A 381 27.23 17.07 8.98
C ASP A 381 27.56 16.52 10.38
N ASP A 382 28.18 15.34 10.43
CA ASP A 382 28.67 14.72 11.66
C ASP A 382 29.75 13.67 11.33
N TRP A 383 30.41 13.11 12.36
CA TRP A 383 31.53 12.17 12.23
C TRP A 383 31.24 10.94 11.34
N PHE A 384 29.96 10.55 11.26
CA PHE A 384 29.51 9.38 10.51
C PHE A 384 29.09 9.70 9.07
N LEU A 385 28.87 10.97 8.73
CA LEU A 385 28.45 11.41 7.40
C LEU A 385 29.62 11.95 6.60
N LYS A 386 30.36 12.91 7.16
CA LYS A 386 31.51 13.59 6.55
C LYS A 386 31.25 13.97 5.09
N MET A 387 30.22 14.76 4.87
CA MET A 387 29.59 14.96 3.56
C MET A 387 30.48 15.67 2.53
N ASP A 388 31.51 16.37 3.02
CA ASP A 388 32.46 17.15 2.23
C ASP A 388 33.79 16.41 1.99
N GLU A 389 33.95 15.18 2.50
CA GLU A 389 35.10 14.33 2.15
C GLU A 389 35.11 14.03 0.64
N GLU A 390 36.29 14.02 0.03
CA GLU A 390 36.47 13.95 -1.42
C GLU A 390 35.74 12.75 -2.04
N VAL A 391 35.78 11.58 -1.38
CA VAL A 391 35.11 10.37 -1.86
C VAL A 391 33.58 10.50 -1.89
N VAL A 392 32.98 11.20 -0.92
CA VAL A 392 31.54 11.45 -0.85
C VAL A 392 31.13 12.45 -1.92
N VAL A 393 31.88 13.55 -2.06
CA VAL A 393 31.65 14.57 -3.08
C VAL A 393 31.78 13.98 -4.48
N LYS A 394 32.82 13.20 -4.76
CA LYS A 394 32.99 12.49 -6.04
C LYS A 394 31.83 11.55 -6.32
N LYS A 395 31.38 10.77 -5.32
CA LYS A 395 30.24 9.87 -5.48
C LYS A 395 28.95 10.63 -5.77
N ARG A 396 28.68 11.71 -5.03
CA ARG A 396 27.52 12.59 -5.23
C ARG A 396 27.50 13.19 -6.64
N ASN A 397 28.61 13.77 -7.08
CA ASN A 397 28.75 14.37 -8.41
C ASN A 397 28.58 13.32 -9.52
N PHE A 398 29.15 12.12 -9.34
CA PHE A 398 28.99 11.02 -10.29
C PHE A 398 27.53 10.57 -10.42
N LEU A 399 26.81 10.41 -9.30
CA LEU A 399 25.42 9.95 -9.33
C LEU A 399 24.48 11.03 -9.88
N PHE A 400 24.60 12.26 -9.39
CA PHE A 400 23.58 13.28 -9.61
C PHE A 400 23.90 14.23 -10.75
N GLN A 401 25.19 14.53 -11.01
CA GLN A 401 25.59 15.54 -12.00
C GLN A 401 24.81 16.85 -11.75
N GLU A 402 24.25 17.48 -12.78
CA GLU A 402 23.41 18.68 -12.69
C GLU A 402 21.93 18.39 -12.40
N ASN A 403 21.58 17.16 -11.97
CA ASN A 403 20.19 16.78 -11.76
C ASN A 403 19.60 17.47 -10.53
N THR A 404 18.51 18.23 -10.73
CA THR A 404 17.77 18.90 -9.65
C THR A 404 16.43 18.23 -9.33
N ASN A 405 16.08 17.13 -9.99
CA ASN A 405 14.82 16.42 -9.80
C ASN A 405 14.88 15.54 -8.54
N VAL A 406 14.04 15.83 -7.55
CA VAL A 406 14.07 15.15 -6.24
C VAL A 406 13.82 13.66 -6.39
N LYS A 407 12.79 13.26 -7.15
CA LYS A 407 12.46 11.85 -7.37
C LYS A 407 13.63 11.07 -7.98
N GLN A 408 14.33 11.65 -8.95
CA GLN A 408 15.48 11.02 -9.58
C GLN A 408 16.70 10.96 -8.65
N ILE A 409 16.97 12.01 -7.87
CA ILE A 409 18.06 12.00 -6.87
C ILE A 409 17.81 10.91 -5.83
N LEU A 410 16.59 10.83 -5.28
CA LEU A 410 16.20 9.78 -4.34
C LEU A 410 16.32 8.40 -4.98
N ALA A 411 15.83 8.20 -6.20
CA ALA A 411 15.91 6.90 -6.88
C ALA A 411 17.36 6.46 -7.13
N LYS A 412 18.23 7.36 -7.61
CA LYS A 412 19.65 7.05 -7.82
C LYS A 412 20.37 6.74 -6.51
N THR A 413 20.05 7.47 -5.44
CA THR A 413 20.58 7.19 -4.10
C THR A 413 20.17 5.80 -3.63
N GLN A 414 18.87 5.51 -3.72
CA GLN A 414 18.26 4.24 -3.31
C GLN A 414 18.89 3.05 -4.07
N VAL A 415 19.01 3.15 -5.40
CA VAL A 415 19.66 2.13 -6.25
C VAL A 415 21.12 1.94 -5.86
N TYR A 416 21.90 3.02 -5.79
CA TYR A 416 23.32 2.93 -5.42
C TYR A 416 23.52 2.30 -4.04
N VAL A 417 22.80 2.78 -3.03
CA VAL A 417 22.94 2.25 -1.66
C VAL A 417 22.49 0.81 -1.59
N SER A 418 21.42 0.41 -2.30
CA SER A 418 21.00 -1.00 -2.37
C SER A 418 22.00 -1.93 -3.06
N SER A 419 22.91 -1.38 -3.88
CA SER A 419 23.97 -2.14 -4.54
C SER A 419 25.17 -2.41 -3.63
N ILE A 420 25.28 -1.71 -2.50
CA ILE A 420 26.33 -1.93 -1.51
C ILE A 420 26.08 -3.30 -0.85
N PRO A 421 27.03 -4.24 -0.90
CA PRO A 421 26.89 -5.54 -0.23
C PRO A 421 26.66 -5.41 1.27
N TYR A 422 25.64 -6.12 1.77
CA TYR A 422 25.38 -6.20 3.21
C TYR A 422 26.48 -7.00 3.93
N LYS A 423 27.12 -6.38 4.91
CA LYS A 423 28.12 -7.01 5.79
C LYS A 423 28.06 -6.39 7.17
N SER A 424 27.68 -7.19 8.18
CA SER A 424 27.73 -6.77 9.57
C SER A 424 29.17 -6.54 10.02
N GLY A 425 29.41 -5.50 10.81
CA GLY A 425 30.73 -5.12 11.27
C GLY A 425 30.71 -4.01 12.33
N SER A 426 31.86 -3.40 12.57
CA SER A 426 31.97 -2.18 13.37
C SER A 426 31.31 -1.01 12.64
N PHE A 427 30.80 -0.04 13.40
CA PHE A 427 30.25 1.18 12.80
C PHE A 427 31.29 1.97 12.02
N GLU A 428 31.03 2.22 10.74
CA GLU A 428 31.91 2.98 9.84
C GLU A 428 31.20 4.19 9.24
N SER A 429 31.92 5.31 9.10
CA SER A 429 31.40 6.53 8.45
C SER A 429 31.12 6.31 6.96
N ALA A 430 30.19 7.06 6.38
CA ALA A 430 29.86 7.02 4.96
C ALA A 430 31.05 6.99 3.98
N PRO A 431 32.12 7.82 4.09
CA PRO A 431 33.28 7.73 3.19
C PRO A 431 33.95 6.35 3.21
N LYS A 432 34.17 5.77 4.41
CA LYS A 432 34.74 4.42 4.58
C LYS A 432 33.88 3.35 3.93
N VAL A 433 32.56 3.46 4.06
CA VAL A 433 31.59 2.53 3.47
C VAL A 433 31.63 2.61 1.94
N ILE A 434 31.72 3.82 1.38
CA ILE A 434 31.85 4.04 -0.07
C ILE A 434 33.16 3.45 -0.59
N GLU A 435 34.29 3.65 0.11
CA GLU A 435 35.60 3.10 -0.27
C GLU A 435 35.63 1.58 -0.22
N LYS A 436 35.11 0.98 0.86
CA LYS A 436 35.10 -0.48 1.07
C LYS A 436 34.03 -1.21 0.28
N ASN A 437 32.98 -0.50 -0.13
CA ASN A 437 31.79 -1.06 -0.77
C ASN A 437 31.21 -2.25 0.00
N ASN A 438 30.96 -2.09 1.30
CA ASN A 438 30.14 -2.98 2.11
C ASN A 438 29.77 -2.31 3.44
N GLY A 439 28.68 -2.74 4.07
CA GLY A 439 28.27 -2.26 5.38
C GLY A 439 26.97 -2.91 5.89
N GLY A 440 26.59 -2.65 7.14
CA GLY A 440 25.30 -3.08 7.70
C GLY A 440 24.19 -2.04 7.45
N CYS A 441 23.01 -2.26 8.03
CA CYS A 441 21.86 -1.36 7.85
C CYS A 441 22.14 0.08 8.31
N THR A 442 22.96 0.23 9.34
CA THR A 442 23.38 1.54 9.86
C THR A 442 24.28 2.26 8.86
N GLU A 443 25.27 1.57 8.30
CA GLU A 443 26.21 2.11 7.30
C GLU A 443 25.50 2.51 6.00
N HIS A 444 24.54 1.71 5.53
CA HIS A 444 23.70 2.07 4.38
C HIS A 444 22.92 3.36 4.64
N SER A 445 22.40 3.53 5.86
CA SER A 445 21.69 4.74 6.28
C SER A 445 22.63 5.95 6.28
N TYR A 446 23.87 5.79 6.74
CA TYR A 446 24.87 6.86 6.74
C TYR A 446 25.23 7.33 5.33
N VAL A 447 25.46 6.40 4.39
CA VAL A 447 25.72 6.75 2.99
C VAL A 447 24.50 7.47 2.38
N THR A 448 23.29 6.97 2.64
CA THR A 448 22.05 7.60 2.17
C THR A 448 21.95 9.05 2.67
N MET A 449 22.13 9.28 3.97
CA MET A 449 22.06 10.62 4.57
C MET A 449 23.17 11.53 4.05
N ALA A 450 24.41 11.04 3.92
CA ALA A 450 25.55 11.84 3.47
C ALA A 450 25.39 12.34 2.02
N LEU A 451 24.85 11.48 1.14
CA LEU A 451 24.56 11.85 -0.24
C LEU A 451 23.43 12.87 -0.33
N LEU A 452 22.35 12.70 0.44
CA LEU A 452 21.14 13.53 0.35
C LEU A 452 21.26 14.87 1.07
N ARG A 453 21.82 14.91 2.28
CA ARG A 453 22.05 16.17 3.01
C ARG A 453 23.06 17.05 2.27
N GLY A 454 24.05 16.47 1.61
CA GLY A 454 24.97 17.18 0.71
C GLY A 454 24.29 17.80 -0.53
N MET A 455 23.06 17.40 -0.85
CA MET A 455 22.20 18.05 -1.86
C MET A 455 21.17 19.00 -1.24
N GLY A 456 21.21 19.23 0.07
CA GLY A 456 20.24 20.04 0.81
C GLY A 456 18.90 19.34 1.09
N ILE A 457 18.80 18.02 0.93
CA ILE A 457 17.58 17.27 1.25
C ILE A 457 17.63 16.85 2.73
N PRO A 458 16.70 17.31 3.59
CA PRO A 458 16.66 16.90 4.98
C PRO A 458 16.42 15.40 5.09
N SER A 459 17.22 14.74 5.93
CA SER A 459 17.10 13.30 6.18
C SER A 459 17.30 12.98 7.64
N ARG A 460 16.62 11.94 8.14
CA ARG A 460 16.72 11.47 9.52
C ARG A 460 16.94 9.97 9.57
N LEU A 461 17.75 9.54 10.53
CA LEU A 461 17.96 8.13 10.82
C LEU A 461 16.73 7.60 11.53
N VAL A 462 16.08 6.58 10.96
CA VAL A 462 14.95 5.92 11.60
C VAL A 462 15.46 4.77 12.43
N TRP A 463 15.22 4.86 13.73
CA TRP A 463 15.39 3.74 14.62
C TRP A 463 14.14 2.88 14.57
N ASN A 464 14.31 1.67 14.03
CA ASN A 464 13.25 0.74 13.77
C ASN A 464 13.59 -0.64 14.35
N TYR A 465 12.56 -1.43 14.61
CA TYR A 465 12.72 -2.87 14.72
C TYR A 465 11.90 -3.55 13.64
N LEU A 466 12.49 -4.55 12.99
CA LEU A 466 11.72 -5.44 12.14
C LEU A 466 11.15 -6.56 13.01
N PRO A 467 9.84 -6.79 12.97
CA PRO A 467 9.30 -8.03 13.45
C PRO A 467 9.76 -9.13 12.49
N THR A 468 10.40 -10.17 13.01
CA THR A 468 10.44 -11.43 12.27
C THR A 468 9.03 -12.00 12.39
N GLU A 469 8.33 -12.15 11.25
CA GLU A 469 6.92 -12.57 11.24
C GLU A 469 6.71 -13.86 12.05
N SER A 470 7.71 -14.76 12.03
CA SER A 470 7.77 -16.00 12.81
C SER A 470 8.18 -15.88 14.28
N SER A 471 8.66 -14.72 14.74
CA SER A 471 9.09 -14.52 16.13
C SER A 471 7.95 -14.03 17.02
N LYS A 472 7.90 -14.58 18.23
CA LYS A 472 7.03 -14.10 19.32
C LYS A 472 7.59 -12.88 20.05
N GLU A 473 8.73 -12.34 19.61
CA GLU A 473 9.39 -11.17 20.19
C GLU A 473 9.85 -10.19 19.12
N ILE A 474 9.85 -8.89 19.44
CA ILE A 474 10.45 -7.84 18.63
C ILE A 474 11.93 -7.69 19.04
N THR A 475 12.84 -8.21 18.21
CA THR A 475 14.27 -8.33 18.58
C THR A 475 15.25 -7.83 17.53
N PHE A 476 14.85 -7.74 16.25
CA PHE A 476 15.75 -7.32 15.18
C PHE A 476 15.80 -5.80 15.04
N ASN A 477 16.81 -5.17 15.65
CA ASN A 477 17.09 -3.75 15.44
C ASN A 477 17.51 -3.52 13.99
N HIS A 478 16.87 -2.55 13.34
CA HIS A 478 17.14 -2.17 11.96
C HIS A 478 17.10 -0.65 11.83
N LYS A 479 17.95 -0.12 10.96
CA LYS A 479 17.96 1.32 10.66
C LYS A 479 17.79 1.54 9.17
N PHE A 480 17.00 2.56 8.87
CA PHE A 480 16.82 3.08 7.53
C PHE A 480 16.71 4.61 7.62
N VAL A 481 16.47 5.27 6.49
CA VAL A 481 16.40 6.74 6.45
C VAL A 481 15.01 7.20 6.07
N GLU A 482 14.53 8.25 6.71
CA GLU A 482 13.41 9.03 6.21
C GLU A 482 13.93 10.34 5.61
N VAL A 483 13.33 10.78 4.51
CA VAL A 483 13.68 12.02 3.81
C VAL A 483 12.47 12.94 3.75
N TRP A 484 12.70 14.24 3.93
CA TRP A 484 11.63 15.22 3.81
C TRP A 484 11.38 15.55 2.35
N VAL A 485 10.13 15.39 1.93
CA VAL A 485 9.65 15.75 0.60
C VAL A 485 8.49 16.72 0.74
N GLU A 486 8.63 17.90 0.15
CA GLU A 486 7.61 18.94 0.18
C GLU A 486 6.26 18.42 -0.34
N GLY A 487 5.20 18.73 0.40
CA GLY A 487 3.84 18.22 0.13
C GLY A 487 3.56 16.78 0.59
N LEU A 488 4.59 15.96 0.84
CA LEU A 488 4.41 14.58 1.32
C LEU A 488 4.75 14.41 2.81
N GLY A 489 5.82 15.07 3.27
CA GLY A 489 6.38 14.90 4.61
C GLY A 489 7.57 13.94 4.63
N TRP A 490 7.77 13.22 5.73
CA TRP A 490 8.82 12.21 5.86
C TRP A 490 8.44 10.91 5.15
N ILE A 491 9.21 10.54 4.12
CA ILE A 491 9.02 9.28 3.39
C ILE A 491 10.23 8.36 3.58
N PRO A 492 10.05 7.02 3.54
CA PRO A 492 11.14 6.07 3.76
C PRO A 492 12.09 5.95 2.56
N MET A 493 13.35 5.68 2.86
CA MET A 493 14.43 5.23 1.98
C MET A 493 14.97 3.92 2.59
N GLU A 494 14.46 2.79 2.10
CA GLU A 494 14.76 1.45 2.63
C GLU A 494 15.54 0.62 1.59
N PRO A 495 16.88 0.63 1.60
CA PRO A 495 17.69 -0.03 0.58
C PRO A 495 17.76 -1.56 0.73
N LEU A 496 17.38 -2.12 1.88
CA LEU A 496 17.57 -3.53 2.18
C LEU A 496 16.29 -4.36 2.01
N ALA A 497 15.12 -3.73 1.96
CA ALA A 497 13.84 -4.39 1.67
C ALA A 497 13.30 -4.10 0.26
N PRO A 498 12.61 -5.05 -0.38
CA PRO A 498 11.93 -4.80 -1.66
C PRO A 498 10.80 -3.75 -1.55
N PRO A 499 10.55 -2.96 -2.60
CA PRO A 499 11.37 -2.80 -3.80
C PRO A 499 12.60 -1.94 -3.52
N ARG A 500 13.80 -2.52 -3.66
CA ARG A 500 15.07 -1.87 -3.30
C ARG A 500 15.44 -0.67 -4.17
N SER A 501 14.71 -0.42 -5.26
CA SER A 501 14.98 0.64 -6.23
C SER A 501 13.99 1.81 -6.17
N LYS A 502 12.91 1.73 -5.35
CA LYS A 502 11.85 2.74 -5.36
C LYS A 502 11.82 3.52 -4.04
N PRO A 503 12.23 4.79 -4.03
CA PRO A 503 12.14 5.63 -2.83
C PRO A 503 10.67 5.83 -2.44
N GLY A 504 10.39 5.91 -1.14
CA GLY A 504 9.03 6.02 -0.62
C GLY A 504 8.21 4.73 -0.73
N VAL A 505 8.79 3.60 -1.12
CA VAL A 505 8.08 2.31 -1.22
C VAL A 505 8.84 1.25 -0.44
N THR A 506 8.15 0.54 0.46
CA THR A 506 8.74 -0.60 1.18
C THR A 506 7.68 -1.65 1.46
N HIS A 507 8.07 -2.91 1.23
CA HIS A 507 7.27 -4.08 1.58
C HIS A 507 7.68 -4.66 2.94
N ALA A 508 8.62 -4.04 3.65
CA ALA A 508 8.91 -4.36 5.04
C ALA A 508 7.89 -3.66 5.95
N ARG A 509 7.42 -4.40 6.95
CA ARG A 509 6.49 -3.91 7.98
C ARG A 509 7.28 -3.37 9.17
N HIS A 510 7.73 -2.13 9.04
CA HIS A 510 8.53 -1.45 10.05
C HIS A 510 7.73 -1.19 11.35
N VAL A 511 8.44 -1.23 12.48
CA VAL A 511 8.02 -0.66 13.76
C VAL A 511 8.98 0.48 14.10
N VAL A 512 8.57 1.69 13.76
CA VAL A 512 9.32 2.93 13.97
C VAL A 512 9.21 3.35 15.44
N PHE A 513 10.38 3.50 16.07
CA PHE A 513 10.52 3.99 17.44
C PHE A 513 10.91 5.46 17.47
N ALA A 514 11.86 5.85 16.64
CA ALA A 514 12.33 7.22 16.62
C ALA A 514 12.82 7.67 15.23
N GLY A 515 12.65 8.96 14.95
CA GLY A 515 13.32 9.66 13.86
C GLY A 515 14.38 10.59 14.45
N LEU A 516 15.65 10.36 14.11
CA LEU A 516 16.79 10.99 14.75
C LEU A 516 17.59 11.84 13.76
N PRO A 517 17.95 13.09 14.10
CA PRO A 517 18.85 13.90 13.27
C PRO A 517 20.30 13.36 13.27
N GLY A 518 20.66 12.52 14.25
CA GLY A 518 21.97 11.86 14.36
C GLY A 518 21.83 10.40 14.79
N THR A 519 22.88 9.85 15.39
CA THR A 519 22.95 8.41 15.75
C THR A 519 22.40 8.09 17.14
N SER A 520 22.10 9.10 17.95
CA SER A 520 21.76 8.94 19.37
C SER A 520 20.37 9.49 19.69
N HIS A 521 19.62 8.74 20.49
CA HIS A 521 18.35 9.20 21.02
C HIS A 521 18.59 10.15 22.21
N PRO A 522 17.89 11.30 22.30
CA PRO A 522 18.19 12.32 23.32
C PRO A 522 17.92 11.84 24.75
N LYS A 523 17.03 10.87 24.92
CA LYS A 523 16.60 10.37 26.23
C LYS A 523 17.24 9.06 26.68
N ILE A 524 17.79 8.26 25.76
CA ILE A 524 18.34 6.94 26.09
C ILE A 524 19.85 6.89 25.83
N ALA A 525 20.59 6.28 26.75
CA ALA A 525 22.04 6.17 26.64
C ALA A 525 22.48 4.77 26.18
N GLY A 526 23.62 4.70 25.50
CA GLY A 526 24.22 3.44 25.06
C GLY A 526 23.70 2.91 23.71
N GLY A 527 23.23 3.82 22.85
CA GLY A 527 22.86 3.52 21.46
C GLY A 527 21.55 2.74 21.34
N ASP A 528 21.61 1.64 20.58
CA ASP A 528 20.52 0.81 20.07
C ASP A 528 19.77 -0.02 21.14
N ARG A 529 19.34 0.63 22.24
CA ARG A 529 18.60 0.00 23.36
C ARG A 529 17.21 0.60 23.53
N LEU A 530 16.20 -0.23 23.77
CA LEU A 530 14.85 0.27 24.08
C LEU A 530 14.64 0.62 25.56
N VAL A 531 15.55 0.22 26.45
CA VAL A 531 15.53 0.57 27.88
C VAL A 531 16.93 0.89 28.41
N GLN A 532 17.02 1.87 29.31
CA GLN A 532 18.21 2.20 30.08
C GLN A 532 17.83 2.94 31.36
N LEU A 533 18.70 2.93 32.37
CA LEU A 533 18.61 3.91 33.48
C LEU A 533 18.61 5.34 32.93
N SER A 534 17.91 6.25 33.62
CA SER A 534 17.96 7.68 33.30
C SER A 534 19.41 8.18 33.33
N LYS A 535 19.73 9.18 32.49
CA LYS A 535 21.12 9.61 32.22
C LYS A 535 21.88 10.02 33.48
N ASP A 536 21.20 10.64 34.43
CA ASP A 536 21.72 11.05 35.74
C ASP A 536 22.00 9.87 36.68
N GLN A 537 21.47 8.68 36.41
CA GLN A 537 21.59 7.49 37.24
C GLN A 537 22.41 6.36 36.61
N LEU A 538 23.09 6.60 35.48
CA LEU A 538 23.91 5.59 34.80
C LEU A 538 25.02 4.99 35.69
N GLY A 539 25.47 5.73 36.71
CA GLY A 539 26.43 5.23 37.71
C GLY A 539 25.93 4.01 38.49
N LEU A 540 24.62 3.76 38.52
CA LEU A 540 24.02 2.59 39.18
C LEU A 540 24.00 1.34 38.29
N ALA A 541 24.39 1.42 37.01
CA ALA A 541 24.26 0.32 36.06
C ALA A 541 25.02 -0.96 36.47
N LYS A 542 26.12 -0.84 37.22
CA LYS A 542 26.86 -2.01 37.74
C LYS A 542 26.20 -2.68 38.94
N LYS A 543 25.23 -2.01 39.57
CA LYS A 543 24.51 -2.49 40.77
C LYS A 543 23.19 -3.20 40.42
N ILE A 544 22.78 -3.17 39.15
CA ILE A 544 21.48 -3.67 38.72
C ILE A 544 21.64 -4.44 37.42
N LYS A 545 21.04 -5.63 37.35
CA LYS A 545 20.86 -6.36 36.11
C LYS A 545 19.42 -6.19 35.65
N PHE A 546 19.19 -5.83 34.39
CA PHE A 546 17.84 -5.74 33.84
C PHE A 546 17.77 -6.22 32.39
N LYS A 547 16.57 -6.58 31.97
CA LYS A 547 16.24 -7.04 30.61
C LYS A 547 14.85 -6.54 30.24
N LEU A 548 14.70 -6.07 29.01
CA LEU A 548 13.39 -5.84 28.41
C LEU A 548 13.16 -6.89 27.33
N VAL A 549 11.98 -7.50 27.36
CA VAL A 549 11.47 -8.34 26.27
C VAL A 549 10.21 -7.66 25.74
N VAL A 550 10.16 -7.41 24.44
CA VAL A 550 8.95 -6.91 23.78
C VAL A 550 8.26 -8.11 23.15
N VAL A 551 7.29 -8.66 23.87
CA VAL A 551 6.53 -9.82 23.43
C VAL A 551 5.51 -9.39 22.38
N LYS A 552 5.38 -10.22 21.34
CA LYS A 552 4.43 -10.11 20.23
C LYS A 552 3.53 -11.34 20.29
N ASN A 553 2.28 -11.12 20.62
CA ASN A 553 1.24 -12.14 20.54
C ASN A 553 0.35 -11.86 19.35
N ASP A 554 0.04 -12.89 18.57
CA ASP A 554 -1.01 -12.80 17.58
C ASP A 554 -2.31 -12.49 18.32
N THR A 555 -3.04 -11.49 17.83
CA THR A 555 -4.36 -11.21 18.37
C THR A 555 -5.26 -12.35 17.93
N THR A 556 -5.68 -13.20 18.88
CA THR A 556 -6.84 -14.07 18.70
C THR A 556 -8.05 -13.16 18.59
N THR A 557 -8.43 -12.81 17.37
CA THR A 557 -9.66 -12.07 17.12
C THR A 557 -10.31 -12.66 15.89
N GLU A 558 -11.43 -13.32 16.15
CA GLU A 558 -12.56 -13.67 15.27
C GLU A 558 -12.92 -12.58 14.24
N GLU A 559 -12.39 -11.34 14.35
CA GLU A 559 -12.56 -10.27 13.37
C GLU A 559 -11.75 -10.44 12.07
N TRP A 560 -10.72 -11.29 12.05
CA TRP A 560 -9.87 -11.54 10.86
C TRP A 560 -9.78 -13.02 10.47
N GLU A 561 -10.48 -13.92 11.18
CA GLU A 561 -10.48 -15.37 10.94
C GLU A 561 -11.09 -15.80 9.57
N GLY A 562 -11.57 -14.86 8.76
CA GLY A 562 -11.91 -15.09 7.34
C GLY A 562 -10.77 -14.82 6.34
N MET A 563 -9.61 -14.35 6.82
CA MET A 563 -8.47 -13.88 6.03
C MET A 563 -7.15 -14.56 6.45
N GLU A 564 -7.14 -15.90 6.52
CA GLU A 564 -5.93 -16.57 6.01
C GLU A 564 -5.57 -15.91 4.69
N GLU A 565 -4.28 -15.67 4.44
CA GLU A 565 -3.79 -15.16 3.18
C GLU A 565 -4.39 -16.04 2.09
N ARG A 566 -5.54 -15.63 1.52
CA ARG A 566 -6.17 -16.36 0.45
C ARG A 566 -5.15 -16.22 -0.63
N VAL A 567 -4.42 -17.31 -0.83
CA VAL A 567 -3.50 -17.48 -1.93
C VAL A 567 -4.40 -17.41 -3.16
N VAL A 568 -4.67 -16.19 -3.62
CA VAL A 568 -4.70 -15.95 -5.06
C VAL A 568 -3.38 -16.55 -5.49
N PRO A 569 -3.37 -17.58 -6.34
CA PRO A 569 -2.12 -18.17 -6.79
C PRO A 569 -1.34 -17.10 -7.55
N GLN A 570 -0.57 -16.29 -6.83
CA GLN A 570 0.59 -15.59 -7.32
C GLN A 570 1.60 -16.68 -7.63
N LYS A 571 1.38 -17.41 -8.72
CA LYS A 571 2.50 -18.04 -9.39
C LYS A 571 3.41 -16.90 -9.81
N SER A 572 4.45 -16.71 -9.00
CA SER A 572 5.71 -16.04 -9.28
C SER A 572 5.75 -15.39 -10.68
N ASN A 573 5.16 -14.21 -10.81
CA ASN A 573 5.73 -13.27 -11.76
C ASN A 573 7.08 -12.92 -11.17
N ARG A 574 8.16 -13.50 -11.75
CA ARG A 574 9.53 -13.11 -11.41
C ARG A 574 9.60 -11.58 -11.33
N ALA A 575 9.01 -10.87 -12.30
CA ALA A 575 8.95 -9.41 -12.36
C ALA A 575 8.32 -8.63 -11.16
N LEU A 576 7.61 -9.28 -10.23
CA LEU A 576 7.09 -8.61 -9.02
C LEU A 576 7.94 -8.90 -7.76
N ASN A 577 8.65 -10.03 -7.74
CA ASN A 577 9.56 -10.43 -6.65
C ASN A 577 11.04 -10.19 -6.99
N SER A 578 11.40 -10.11 -8.27
CA SER A 578 12.63 -9.53 -8.76
C SER A 578 12.34 -8.06 -9.02
N GLY A 579 12.98 -7.18 -8.26
CA GLY A 579 13.15 -5.79 -8.67
C GLY A 579 14.04 -5.76 -9.90
N GLU A 580 13.54 -6.23 -11.03
CA GLU A 580 14.30 -6.27 -12.27
C GLU A 580 14.38 -4.86 -12.87
N ASP A 581 15.59 -4.34 -12.83
CA ASP A 581 16.11 -3.38 -13.79
C ASP A 581 15.92 -3.96 -15.19
N ILE A 582 15.00 -3.38 -15.95
CA ILE A 582 14.94 -3.64 -17.39
C ILE A 582 15.98 -2.72 -18.03
N VAL A 583 17.21 -3.21 -18.19
CA VAL A 583 18.14 -2.68 -19.18
C VAL A 583 17.71 -3.25 -20.53
N VAL A 584 17.21 -2.39 -21.42
CA VAL A 584 17.01 -2.73 -22.84
C VAL A 584 18.07 -1.96 -23.63
N PRO A 585 18.71 -2.54 -24.66
CA PRO A 585 19.20 -1.74 -25.79
C PRO A 585 18.08 -0.94 -26.45
#